data_AF-A0A7J6KIM2-F1
#
_entry.id   AF-A0A7J6KIM2-F1
#
_cell.length_a   1.000
_cell.length_b   1.000
_cell.length_c   1.000
_cell.angle_alpha   90.00
_cell.angle_beta   90.00
_cell.angle_gamma   90.00
#
_symmetry.space_group_name_H-M   'P 1'
#
loop_
_entity.id
_entity.type
_entity.pdbx_description
1 polymer ?
#
loop_
_entity_poly.entity_id
_entity_poly.type
_entity_poly.pdbx_seq_one_letter_code
_entity_poly.pdbx_strand_id
1 'polypeptide(L)'
;MFDPGGANSPPSERLAQIEQHIHNARAQGRPTLGVKKDHAEVSELLLSIAKEEATITAKREHAMRQWERRARDPEVQTRNEQIIAGAAPEVKHAIQHMNLALLDEMLKHCNHEDTTLVAEITAGFRLTGRLTSNGVYRPRQDPRGRHLDKEQALDEAPKRREELDKLARACDGPYAETL
;
A
#
# COMPACT_ATOMS: atom_id res chain seq x y z
N MET A 1 17.27 27.65 -17.22
CA MET A 1 16.53 26.54 -16.58
C MET A 1 16.33 26.98 -15.13
N PHE A 2 15.11 27.41 -14.78
CA PHE A 2 14.79 27.80 -13.41
C PHE A 2 14.40 26.52 -12.67
N ASP A 3 15.19 26.16 -11.66
CA ASP A 3 14.87 25.06 -10.75
C ASP A 3 14.33 25.69 -9.47
N PRO A 4 13.01 25.80 -9.30
CA PRO A 4 12.45 26.35 -8.09
C PRO A 4 12.75 25.35 -6.99
N GLY A 5 13.60 25.76 -6.04
CA GLY A 5 14.07 25.01 -4.87
C GLY A 5 13.45 23.63 -4.68
N GLY A 6 14.31 22.60 -4.74
CA GLY A 6 13.94 21.21 -4.58
C GLY A 6 12.89 21.00 -3.48
N ALA A 7 12.02 20.01 -3.68
CA ALA A 7 10.73 19.77 -3.00
C ALA A 7 10.70 19.84 -1.46
N ASN A 8 11.83 20.06 -0.79
CA ASN A 8 12.01 20.16 0.65
C ASN A 8 12.09 21.60 1.22
N SER A 9 12.01 22.67 0.41
CA SER A 9 12.01 24.04 0.94
C SER A 9 10.64 24.45 1.55
N PRO A 10 10.64 25.16 2.69
CA PRO A 10 9.41 25.64 3.32
C PRO A 10 8.61 26.56 2.38
N PRO A 11 7.26 26.56 2.47
CA PRO A 11 6.39 27.29 1.53
C PRO A 11 6.70 28.79 1.42
N SER A 12 7.12 29.43 2.52
CA SER A 12 7.47 30.85 2.57
C SER A 12 8.70 31.20 1.73
N GLU A 13 9.72 30.33 1.69
CA GLU A 13 10.93 30.53 0.89
C GLU A 13 10.67 30.33 -0.60
N ARG A 14 9.78 29.40 -0.96
CA ARG A 14 9.38 29.18 -2.35
C ARG A 14 8.66 30.40 -2.93
N LEU A 15 7.78 31.04 -2.14
CA LEU A 15 7.10 32.27 -2.53
C LEU A 15 8.11 33.42 -2.78
N ALA A 16 9.08 33.61 -1.88
CA ALA A 16 10.10 34.64 -2.04
C ALA A 16 10.97 34.43 -3.29
N GLN A 17 11.34 33.18 -3.62
CA GLN A 17 12.11 32.85 -4.82
C GLN A 17 11.32 33.10 -6.12
N ILE A 18 10.02 32.81 -6.11
CA ILE A 18 9.12 33.07 -7.25
C ILE A 18 8.98 34.57 -7.47
N GLU A 19 8.77 35.36 -6.42
CA GLU A 19 8.68 36.83 -6.49
C GLU A 19 9.96 37.45 -7.05
N GLN A 20 11.12 36.96 -6.59
CA GLN A 20 12.42 37.45 -7.06
C GLN A 20 12.69 37.07 -8.53
N HIS A 21 12.28 35.89 -8.96
CA HIS A 21 12.39 35.48 -10.37
C HIS A 21 11.52 36.34 -11.30
N ILE A 22 10.30 36.68 -10.86
CA ILE A 22 9.37 37.54 -11.60
C ILE A 22 9.92 38.97 -11.70
N HIS A 23 10.46 39.52 -10.61
CA HIS A 23 11.09 40.83 -10.60
C HIS A 23 12.27 40.90 -11.60
N ASN A 24 13.12 39.87 -11.62
CA ASN A 24 14.25 39.77 -12.54
C ASN A 24 13.81 39.61 -14.01
N ALA A 25 12.74 38.86 -14.28
CA ALA A 25 12.20 38.70 -15.62
C ALA A 25 11.63 40.01 -16.19
N ARG A 26 11.00 40.84 -15.33
CA ARG A 26 10.53 42.19 -15.67
C ARG A 26 11.67 43.16 -15.95
N ALA A 27 12.72 43.15 -15.12
CA ALA A 27 13.92 43.97 -15.33
C ALA A 27 14.62 43.65 -16.67
N GLN A 28 14.46 42.42 -17.16
CA GLN A 28 14.99 41.96 -18.44
C GLN A 28 14.05 42.21 -19.64
N GLY A 29 12.93 42.92 -19.45
CA GLY A 29 12.00 43.29 -20.53
C GLY A 29 11.31 42.10 -21.20
N ARG A 30 11.26 40.94 -20.54
CA ARG A 30 10.62 39.74 -21.11
C ARG A 30 9.10 39.92 -21.05
N PRO A 31 8.37 39.80 -22.19
CA PRO A 31 6.92 39.92 -22.18
C PRO A 31 6.33 38.77 -21.38
N THR A 32 5.68 39.09 -20.25
CA THR A 32 4.80 38.15 -19.56
C THR A 32 3.60 37.94 -20.47
N LEU A 33 3.56 36.81 -21.17
CA LEU A 33 2.50 36.41 -22.09
C LEU A 33 1.11 36.60 -21.46
N GLY A 34 0.41 37.68 -21.82
CA GLY A 34 -1.06 37.77 -21.87
C GLY A 34 -1.88 37.45 -20.61
N VAL A 35 -1.30 37.32 -19.42
CA VAL A 35 -2.08 37.16 -18.18
C VAL A 35 -2.65 38.52 -17.79
N LYS A 36 -3.83 38.87 -18.31
CA LYS A 36 -4.64 40.00 -17.85
C LYS A 36 -5.30 39.71 -16.50
N LYS A 37 -4.51 39.31 -15.50
CA LYS A 37 -4.93 39.37 -14.11
C LYS A 37 -3.91 40.24 -13.41
N ASP A 38 -4.40 41.21 -12.65
CA ASP A 38 -3.52 42.07 -11.89
C ASP A 38 -2.70 41.20 -10.94
N HIS A 39 -1.41 41.51 -10.78
CA HIS A 39 -0.51 40.70 -9.95
C HIS A 39 -1.03 40.54 -8.52
N ALA A 40 -1.77 41.53 -8.01
CA ALA A 40 -2.45 41.47 -6.73
C ALA A 40 -3.51 40.34 -6.69
N GLU A 41 -4.30 40.16 -7.75
CA GLU A 41 -5.34 39.13 -7.84
C GLU A 41 -4.74 37.72 -7.92
N VAL A 42 -3.61 37.56 -8.62
CA VAL A 42 -2.90 36.27 -8.70
C VAL A 42 -2.30 35.92 -7.34
N SER A 43 -1.68 36.89 -6.65
CA SER A 43 -1.14 36.67 -5.30
C SER A 43 -2.23 36.35 -4.29
N GLU A 44 -3.38 37.02 -4.36
CA GLU A 44 -4.53 36.74 -3.49
C GLU A 44 -5.09 35.32 -3.71
N LEU A 45 -5.22 34.89 -4.97
CA LEU A 45 -5.63 33.52 -5.31
C LEU A 45 -4.64 32.45 -4.82
N LEU A 46 -3.33 32.70 -4.93
CA LEU A 46 -2.32 31.78 -4.41
C LEU A 46 -2.38 31.69 -2.88
N LEU A 47 -2.61 32.82 -2.20
CA LEU A 47 -2.80 32.84 -0.74
C LEU A 47 -4.09 32.11 -0.33
N SER A 48 -5.18 32.23 -1.09
CA SER A 48 -6.42 31.50 -0.79
C SER A 48 -6.24 30.00 -0.99
N ILE A 49 -5.56 29.57 -2.06
CA ILE A 49 -5.23 28.15 -2.30
C ILE A 49 -4.35 27.62 -1.18
N ALA A 50 -3.28 28.32 -0.81
CA ALA A 50 -2.39 27.90 0.27
C ALA A 50 -3.11 27.78 1.62
N LYS A 51 -4.05 28.70 1.92
CA LYS A 51 -4.91 28.60 3.11
C LYS A 51 -5.82 27.39 3.04
N GLU A 52 -6.45 27.14 1.89
CA GLU A 52 -7.34 25.99 1.68
C GLU A 52 -6.56 24.67 1.85
N GLU A 53 -5.39 24.55 1.23
CA GLU A 53 -4.48 23.41 1.38
C GLU A 53 -4.09 23.19 2.85
N ALA A 54 -3.76 24.26 3.58
CA ALA A 54 -3.45 24.16 5.01
C ALA A 54 -4.65 23.63 5.81
N THR A 55 -5.88 24.09 5.50
CA THR A 55 -7.08 23.58 6.18
C THR A 55 -7.37 22.12 5.84
N ILE A 56 -7.18 21.69 4.59
CA ILE A 56 -7.34 20.30 4.17
C ILE A 56 -6.32 19.42 4.88
N THR A 57 -5.07 19.87 4.95
CA THR A 57 -3.98 19.17 5.64
C THR A 57 -4.30 19.00 7.12
N ALA A 58 -4.72 20.08 7.80
CA ALA A 58 -5.12 20.00 9.21
C ALA A 58 -6.29 19.04 9.45
N LYS A 59 -7.30 19.03 8.56
CA LYS A 59 -8.42 18.08 8.63
C LYS A 59 -7.96 16.63 8.47
N ARG A 60 -7.06 16.36 7.51
CA ARG A 60 -6.49 15.03 7.28
C ARG A 60 -5.67 14.56 8.47
N GLU A 61 -4.81 15.41 9.01
CA GLU A 61 -4.03 15.11 10.23
C GLU A 61 -4.95 14.81 11.42
N HIS A 62 -6.01 15.60 11.60
CA HIS A 62 -6.98 15.37 12.66
C HIS A 62 -7.66 14.00 12.51
N ALA A 63 -8.13 13.67 11.30
CA ALA A 63 -8.75 12.38 11.01
C ALA A 63 -7.78 11.21 11.23
N MET A 64 -6.52 11.33 10.78
CA MET A 64 -5.49 10.32 11.01
C MET A 64 -5.25 10.10 12.51
N ARG A 65 -5.05 11.18 13.28
CA ARG A 65 -4.86 11.08 14.75
C ARG A 65 -6.07 10.51 15.49
N GLN A 66 -7.28 10.71 14.96
CA GLN A 66 -8.48 10.10 15.51
C GLN A 66 -8.43 8.59 15.33
N TRP A 67 -8.17 8.10 14.11
CA TRP A 67 -8.11 6.67 13.82
C TRP A 67 -6.91 5.98 14.46
N GLU A 68 -5.76 6.64 14.57
CA GLU A 68 -4.59 6.14 15.32
C GLU A 68 -4.91 5.93 16.80
N ARG A 69 -5.64 6.87 17.41
CA ARG A 69 -6.10 6.72 18.81
C ARG A 69 -7.09 5.56 18.93
N ARG A 70 -8.06 5.48 18.02
CA ARG A 70 -9.05 4.40 18.02
C ARG A 70 -8.42 3.03 17.77
N ALA A 71 -7.36 2.95 16.96
CA ALA A 71 -6.60 1.71 16.73
C ALA A 71 -5.93 1.18 18.00
N ARG A 72 -5.59 2.05 18.96
CA ARG A 72 -4.99 1.66 20.25
C ARG A 72 -6.01 1.40 21.34
N ASP A 73 -7.29 1.63 21.06
CA ASP A 73 -8.36 1.43 22.01
C ASP A 73 -8.50 -0.06 22.36
N PRO A 74 -8.48 -0.43 23.66
CA PRO A 74 -8.64 -1.82 24.09
C PRO A 74 -9.91 -2.48 23.55
N GLU A 75 -11.02 -1.74 23.43
CA GLU A 75 -12.28 -2.28 22.92
C GLU A 75 -12.15 -2.77 21.48
N VAL A 76 -11.45 -1.99 20.64
CA VAL A 76 -11.21 -2.32 19.24
C VAL A 76 -10.28 -3.52 19.14
N GLN A 77 -9.24 -3.57 19.98
CA GLN A 77 -8.31 -4.69 20.02
C GLN A 77 -9.00 -6.00 20.43
N THR A 78 -9.81 -5.98 21.49
CA THR A 78 -10.58 -7.16 21.92
C THR A 78 -11.57 -7.62 20.85
N ARG A 79 -12.26 -6.68 20.19
CA ARG A 79 -13.16 -7.02 19.08
C ARG A 79 -12.40 -7.63 17.91
N ASN A 80 -11.21 -7.11 17.59
CA ASN A 80 -10.36 -7.65 16.53
C ASN A 80 -9.87 -9.08 16.86
N GLU A 81 -9.47 -9.31 18.10
CA GLU A 81 -9.08 -10.65 18.58
C GLU A 81 -10.23 -11.66 18.44
N GLN A 82 -11.47 -11.26 18.75
CA GLN A 82 -12.65 -12.11 18.57
C GLN A 82 -12.89 -12.44 17.09
N ILE A 83 -12.75 -11.45 16.20
CA ILE A 83 -12.87 -11.63 14.76
C ILE A 83 -11.82 -12.62 14.25
N ILE A 84 -10.56 -12.45 14.64
CA ILE A 84 -9.46 -13.35 14.24
C ILE A 84 -9.65 -14.75 14.86
N ALA A 85 -10.10 -14.85 16.11
CA ALA A 85 -10.36 -16.12 16.77
C ALA A 85 -11.44 -16.95 16.05
N GLY A 86 -12.46 -16.28 15.52
CA GLY A 86 -13.55 -16.90 14.76
C GLY A 86 -13.22 -17.29 13.32
N ALA A 87 -12.13 -16.79 12.74
CA ALA A 87 -11.75 -17.08 11.37
C ALA A 87 -11.24 -18.53 11.19
N ALA A 88 -11.29 -19.04 9.95
CA ALA A 88 -10.73 -20.35 9.61
C ALA A 88 -9.18 -20.35 9.78
N PRO A 89 -8.54 -21.46 10.19
CA PRO A 89 -7.10 -21.50 10.44
C PRO A 89 -6.24 -20.99 9.27
N GLU A 90 -6.64 -21.30 8.05
CA GLU A 90 -5.95 -20.89 6.82
C GLU A 90 -6.02 -19.37 6.61
N VAL A 91 -7.12 -18.74 7.03
CA VAL A 91 -7.36 -17.30 6.90
C VAL A 91 -6.69 -16.53 8.03
N LYS A 92 -6.63 -17.09 9.24
CA LYS A 92 -6.03 -16.45 10.43
C LYS A 92 -4.63 -15.91 10.15
N HIS A 93 -3.77 -16.70 9.50
CA HIS A 93 -2.41 -16.26 9.18
C HIS A 93 -2.40 -15.02 8.26
N ALA A 94 -3.34 -14.93 7.32
CA ALA A 94 -3.43 -13.79 6.40
C ALA A 94 -3.93 -12.51 7.11
N ILE A 95 -4.84 -12.67 8.08
CA ILE A 95 -5.51 -11.54 8.75
C ILE A 95 -4.90 -11.16 10.10
N GLN A 96 -3.93 -11.90 10.62
CA GLN A 96 -3.40 -11.73 12.00
C GLN A 96 -2.85 -10.33 12.30
N HIS A 97 -2.36 -9.62 11.28
CA HIS A 97 -1.82 -8.26 11.41
C HIS A 97 -2.80 -7.17 10.96
N MET A 98 -4.01 -7.55 10.57
CA MET A 98 -5.04 -6.62 10.13
C MET A 98 -5.94 -6.23 11.31
N ASN A 99 -6.27 -4.95 11.40
CA ASN A 99 -7.27 -4.47 12.36
C ASN A 99 -8.64 -4.39 11.67
N LEU A 100 -9.29 -5.55 11.53
CA LEU A 100 -10.57 -5.69 10.85
C LEU A 100 -11.72 -5.02 11.61
N ALA A 101 -11.62 -4.94 12.95
CA ALA A 101 -12.57 -4.20 13.76
C ALA A 101 -12.52 -2.69 13.47
N LEU A 102 -11.32 -2.12 13.36
CA LEU A 102 -11.14 -0.71 12.99
C LEU A 102 -11.60 -0.45 11.55
N LEU A 103 -11.31 -1.36 10.62
CA LEU A 103 -11.76 -1.27 9.24
C LEU A 103 -13.30 -1.20 9.16
N ASP A 104 -14.01 -2.06 9.90
CA ASP A 104 -15.48 -2.04 9.99
C ASP A 104 -16.01 -0.68 10.50
N GLU A 105 -15.39 -0.11 11.53
CA GLU A 105 -15.76 1.22 12.05
C GLU A 105 -15.51 2.34 11.02
N MET A 106 -14.38 2.30 10.31
CA MET A 106 -14.05 3.29 9.28
C MET A 106 -14.99 3.23 8.09
N LEU A 107 -15.34 2.03 7.61
CA LEU A 107 -16.29 1.85 6.52
C LEU A 107 -17.67 2.41 6.89
N LYS A 108 -18.13 2.15 8.13
CA LYS A 108 -19.39 2.71 8.65
C LYS A 108 -19.34 4.22 8.77
N HIS A 109 -18.22 4.77 9.25
CA HIS A 109 -18.05 6.22 9.37
C HIS A 109 -18.09 6.94 8.01
N CYS A 110 -17.51 6.31 6.98
CA CYS A 110 -17.52 6.83 5.62
C CYS A 110 -18.82 6.52 4.85
N ASN A 111 -19.78 5.84 5.49
CA ASN A 111 -21.00 5.34 4.85
C ASN A 111 -20.68 4.54 3.55
N HIS A 112 -19.67 3.68 3.63
CA HIS A 112 -19.27 2.84 2.51
C HIS A 112 -20.39 1.87 2.15
N GLU A 113 -20.65 1.67 0.86
CA GLU A 113 -21.77 0.87 0.37
C GLU A 113 -21.62 -0.62 0.70
N ASP A 114 -20.38 -1.11 0.68
CA ASP A 114 -20.06 -2.49 1.04
C ASP A 114 -20.01 -2.67 2.56
N THR A 115 -21.08 -3.24 3.11
CA THR A 115 -21.19 -3.61 4.53
C THR A 115 -20.72 -5.04 4.83
N THR A 116 -20.42 -5.85 3.80
CA THR A 116 -20.04 -7.27 3.94
C THR A 116 -18.55 -7.52 3.81
N LEU A 117 -17.77 -6.53 3.36
CA LEU A 117 -16.32 -6.63 3.13
C LEU A 117 -15.55 -7.32 4.27
N VAL A 118 -15.78 -6.89 5.52
CA VAL A 118 -15.06 -7.46 6.67
C VAL A 118 -15.44 -8.93 6.91
N ALA A 119 -16.71 -9.27 6.69
CA ALA A 119 -17.21 -10.64 6.80
C ALA A 119 -16.65 -11.54 5.68
N GLU A 120 -16.52 -11.01 4.46
CA GLU A 120 -15.92 -11.72 3.33
C GLU A 120 -14.43 -11.97 3.52
N ILE A 121 -13.70 -10.96 4.02
CA ILE A 121 -12.27 -11.10 4.38
C ILE A 121 -12.09 -12.18 5.44
N THR A 122 -12.96 -12.23 6.46
CA THR A 122 -12.87 -13.25 7.51
C THR A 122 -13.29 -14.64 7.04
N ALA A 123 -14.26 -14.74 6.14
CA ALA A 123 -14.66 -16.02 5.56
C ALA A 123 -13.55 -16.61 4.67
N GLY A 124 -12.78 -15.73 4.02
CA GLY A 124 -11.75 -16.08 3.05
C GLY A 124 -12.32 -16.63 1.75
N PHE A 125 -11.48 -16.67 0.72
CA PHE A 125 -11.87 -17.23 -0.58
C PHE A 125 -11.69 -18.75 -0.58
N ARG A 126 -12.80 -19.48 -0.63
CA ARG A 126 -12.78 -20.93 -0.83
C ARG A 126 -12.93 -21.24 -2.30
N LEU A 127 -11.89 -21.79 -2.91
CA LEU A 127 -11.98 -22.41 -4.22
C LEU A 127 -12.91 -23.62 -4.10
N THR A 128 -14.13 -23.48 -4.61
CA THR A 128 -15.11 -24.56 -4.67
C THR A 128 -15.21 -25.06 -6.11
N GLY A 129 -15.21 -26.38 -6.30
CA GLY A 129 -15.28 -27.01 -7.62
C GLY A 129 -13.99 -27.71 -8.06
N ARG A 130 -14.08 -28.47 -9.15
CA ARG A 130 -12.93 -29.10 -9.79
C ARG A 130 -12.15 -28.03 -10.55
N LEU A 131 -10.90 -27.78 -10.15
CA LEU A 131 -9.96 -27.04 -10.99
C LEU A 131 -9.79 -27.82 -12.30
N THR A 132 -10.28 -27.26 -13.40
CA THR A 132 -10.02 -27.81 -14.72
C THR A 132 -8.53 -27.62 -15.02
N SER A 133 -7.82 -28.71 -15.26
CA SER A 133 -6.45 -28.63 -15.76
C SER A 133 -6.49 -28.08 -17.18
N ASN A 134 -6.09 -26.83 -17.35
CA ASN A 134 -6.07 -26.18 -18.67
C ASN A 134 -4.90 -26.66 -19.54
N GLY A 135 -4.09 -27.62 -19.07
CA GLY A 135 -2.93 -28.16 -19.80
C GLY A 135 -1.80 -27.16 -20.09
N VAL A 136 -1.97 -25.89 -19.72
CA VAL A 136 -0.99 -24.81 -19.94
C VAL A 136 0.28 -25.05 -19.14
N TYR A 137 0.14 -25.55 -17.92
CA TYR A 137 1.26 -26.04 -17.14
C TYR A 137 1.44 -27.53 -17.44
N ARG A 138 2.38 -27.85 -18.32
CA ARG A 138 2.88 -29.22 -18.40
C ARG A 138 3.56 -29.54 -17.06
N PRO A 139 3.25 -30.69 -16.42
CA PRO A 139 4.07 -31.15 -15.32
C PRO A 139 5.51 -31.14 -15.78
N ARG A 140 6.40 -30.52 -14.99
CA ARG A 140 7.83 -30.47 -15.28
C ARG A 140 8.26 -31.90 -15.54
N GLN A 141 8.48 -32.24 -16.81
CA GLN A 141 9.10 -33.52 -17.15
C GLN A 141 10.40 -33.53 -16.36
N ASP A 142 10.58 -34.54 -15.52
CA ASP A 142 11.91 -34.86 -15.00
C ASP A 142 12.84 -34.81 -16.23
N PRO A 143 13.98 -34.10 -16.20
CA PRO A 143 14.92 -34.07 -17.34
C PRO A 143 15.33 -35.48 -17.82
N ARG A 144 15.01 -36.53 -17.06
CA ARG A 144 15.16 -37.95 -17.42
C ARG A 144 13.94 -38.59 -18.11
N GLY A 145 12.90 -37.83 -18.45
CA GLY A 145 11.74 -38.29 -19.22
C GLY A 145 10.79 -39.25 -18.48
N ARG A 146 10.85 -39.36 -17.15
CA ARG A 146 9.97 -40.27 -16.40
C ARG A 146 8.64 -39.60 -16.05
N HIS A 147 7.56 -40.19 -16.54
CA HIS A 147 6.22 -39.92 -16.05
C HIS A 147 6.04 -40.72 -14.74
N LEU A 148 5.95 -40.04 -13.61
CA LEU A 148 5.70 -40.68 -12.32
C LEU A 148 4.19 -40.72 -12.09
N ASP A 149 3.66 -41.91 -11.83
CA ASP A 149 2.27 -42.07 -11.43
C ASP A 149 2.06 -41.51 -10.01
N LYS A 150 0.82 -41.19 -9.65
CA LYS A 150 0.48 -40.47 -8.41
C LYS A 150 1.03 -41.14 -7.15
N GLU A 151 0.99 -42.47 -7.08
CA GLU A 151 1.55 -43.22 -5.95
C GLU A 151 3.07 -43.14 -5.89
N GLN A 152 3.74 -43.24 -7.03
CA GLN A 152 5.20 -43.11 -7.12
C GLN A 152 5.67 -41.69 -6.78
N ALA A 153 4.89 -40.67 -7.15
CA ALA A 153 5.17 -39.29 -6.78
C ALA A 153 5.05 -39.06 -5.26
N LEU A 154 4.10 -39.72 -4.59
CA LEU A 154 3.94 -39.64 -3.14
C LEU A 154 5.07 -40.35 -2.39
N ASP A 155 5.54 -41.49 -2.91
CA ASP A 155 6.68 -42.23 -2.34
C ASP A 155 8.03 -41.51 -2.54
N GLU A 156 8.18 -40.76 -3.65
CA GLU A 156 9.37 -39.96 -3.93
C GLU A 156 9.38 -38.58 -3.26
N ALA A 157 8.20 -38.03 -2.93
CA ALA A 157 8.06 -36.73 -2.29
C ALA A 157 8.92 -36.52 -1.03
N PRO A 158 8.99 -37.47 -0.06
CA PRO A 158 9.83 -37.29 1.13
C PRO A 158 11.31 -37.24 0.79
N LYS A 159 11.76 -38.04 -0.21
CA LYS A 159 13.16 -38.07 -0.65
C LYS A 159 13.55 -36.75 -1.32
N ARG A 160 12.69 -36.22 -2.19
CA ARG A 160 12.89 -34.90 -2.83
C ARG A 160 12.86 -33.75 -1.83
N ARG A 161 12.00 -33.83 -0.80
CA ARG A 161 11.97 -32.83 0.27
C ARG A 161 13.29 -32.82 1.05
N GLU A 162 13.84 -34.00 1.36
CA GLU A 162 15.13 -34.12 2.04
C GLU A 162 16.30 -33.60 1.16
N GLU A 163 16.26 -33.83 -0.14
CA GLU A 163 17.24 -33.26 -1.10
C GLU A 163 17.13 -31.73 -1.18
N LEU A 164 15.92 -31.18 -1.20
CA LEU A 164 15.69 -29.73 -1.20
C LEU A 164 16.13 -29.09 0.12
N ASP A 165 15.89 -29.74 1.27
CA ASP A 165 16.35 -29.26 2.57
C ASP A 165 17.89 -29.29 2.66
N LYS A 166 18.55 -30.28 2.06
CA LYS A 166 20.01 -30.33 1.93
C LYS A 166 20.56 -29.22 1.03
N LEU A 167 19.90 -28.95 -0.10
CA LEU A 167 20.26 -27.86 -0.99
C LEU A 167 20.02 -26.49 -0.36
N ALA A 168 18.92 -26.30 0.37
CA ALA A 168 18.64 -25.07 1.10
C ALA A 168 19.74 -24.79 2.13
N ARG A 169 20.12 -25.78 2.93
CA ARG A 169 21.23 -25.67 3.90
C ARG A 169 22.60 -25.47 3.26
N ALA A 170 22.80 -25.96 2.04
CA ALA A 170 24.03 -25.74 1.27
C ALA A 170 24.06 -24.35 0.60
N CYS A 171 22.89 -23.76 0.33
CA CYS A 171 22.73 -22.40 -0.16
C CYS A 171 22.87 -21.33 0.93
N ASP A 172 22.82 -21.71 2.22
CA ASP A 172 23.26 -20.89 3.37
C ASP A 172 24.80 -20.72 3.42
N GLY A 173 25.44 -20.66 2.25
CA GLY A 173 26.83 -20.26 2.09
C GLY A 173 27.01 -18.74 2.29
N PRO A 174 28.26 -18.24 2.26
CA PRO A 174 28.69 -16.93 2.80
C PRO A 174 28.12 -15.67 2.12
N TYR A 175 27.08 -15.77 1.29
CA TYR A 175 26.40 -14.65 0.65
C TYR A 175 25.04 -14.29 1.30
N ALA A 176 24.59 -15.04 2.32
CA ALA A 176 23.34 -14.74 3.03
C ALA A 176 23.40 -13.49 3.92
N GLU A 177 24.59 -12.96 4.26
CA GLU A 177 24.77 -11.79 5.14
C GLU A 177 24.89 -10.44 4.40
N THR A 178 24.54 -10.36 3.12
CA THR A 178 24.61 -9.09 2.34
C THR A 178 23.28 -8.58 1.81
N LEU A 179 22.19 -8.77 2.57
CA LEU A 179 20.93 -8.04 2.37
C LEU A 179 20.40 -7.47 3.69
#